data_AF-A0A516NIX9-F1
#
_entry.id   AF-A0A516NIX9-F1
#
_cell.length_a   1.000
_cell.length_b   1.000
_cell.length_c   1.000
_cell.angle_alpha   90.00
_cell.angle_beta   90.00
_cell.angle_gamma   90.00
#
_symmetry.space_group_name_H-M   'P 1'
#
loop_
_entity.id
_entity.type
_entity.pdbx_description
1 polymer ?
#
loop_
_entity_poly.entity_id
_entity_poly.type
_entity_poly.pdbx_seq_one_letter_code
_entity_poly.pdbx_strand_id
1 'polypeptide(L)'
;MCDRAAALRELYDVFARVPRPDVIDGCPHCVAPDEGRRLLDEPIRSLTPEALARYAAKAMSTWGGVDDFRYLLPRLLELAAGREWRSSYWSGAAAGRLDAWLERLGLG
;
A
#
# COMPACT_ATOMS: atom_id res chain seq x y z
N MET A 1 -10.42 1.34 -25.07
CA MET A 1 -9.59 2.23 -24.24
C MET A 1 -10.26 2.28 -22.87
N CYS A 2 -9.71 1.62 -21.85
CA CYS A 2 -10.32 1.66 -20.51
C CYS A 2 -10.15 3.06 -19.92
N ASP A 3 -11.23 3.61 -19.37
CA ASP A 3 -11.22 4.84 -18.60
C ASP A 3 -10.49 4.58 -17.26
N ARG A 4 -9.42 5.35 -16.99
CA ARG A 4 -8.65 5.24 -15.73
C ARG A 4 -9.56 5.47 -14.52
N ALA A 5 -10.52 6.39 -14.62
CA ALA A 5 -11.43 6.66 -13.51
C ALA A 5 -12.34 5.45 -13.23
N ALA A 6 -12.87 4.80 -14.27
CA ALA A 6 -13.62 3.55 -14.13
C ALA A 6 -12.77 2.44 -13.48
N ALA A 7 -11.54 2.22 -13.95
CA ALA A 7 -10.64 1.21 -13.38
C ALA A 7 -10.30 1.49 -11.90
N LEU A 8 -10.10 2.76 -11.52
CA LEU A 8 -9.87 3.13 -10.12
C LEU A 8 -11.11 2.92 -9.26
N ARG A 9 -12.32 3.20 -9.75
CA ARG A 9 -13.55 2.91 -8.99
C ARG A 9 -13.66 1.42 -8.71
N GLU A 10 -13.54 0.58 -9.73
CA GLU A 10 -13.61 -0.87 -9.60
C GLU A 10 -12.57 -1.41 -8.61
N LEU A 11 -11.33 -0.93 -8.70
CA LEU A 11 -10.27 -1.28 -7.76
C LEU A 11 -10.69 -0.99 -6.31
N TYR A 12 -11.14 0.23 -6.03
CA TYR A 12 -11.54 0.58 -4.67
C TYR A 12 -12.81 -0.17 -4.22
N ASP A 13 -13.75 -0.46 -5.10
CA ASP A 13 -14.96 -1.23 -4.78
C ASP A 13 -14.64 -2.68 -4.40
N VAL A 14 -13.68 -3.32 -5.07
CA VAL A 14 -13.21 -4.67 -4.74
C VAL A 14 -12.61 -4.70 -3.33
N PHE A 15 -11.78 -3.72 -3.00
CA PHE A 15 -11.10 -3.65 -1.70
C PHE A 15 -11.94 -3.01 -0.58
N ALA A 16 -13.08 -2.39 -0.88
CA ALA A 16 -13.99 -1.82 0.13
C ALA A 16 -14.55 -2.87 1.10
N ARG A 17 -14.49 -4.15 0.74
CA ARG A 17 -14.90 -5.29 1.59
C ARG A 17 -13.83 -5.70 2.60
N VAL A 18 -12.60 -5.21 2.45
CA VAL A 18 -11.52 -5.50 3.39
C VAL A 18 -11.72 -4.64 4.64
N PRO A 19 -11.81 -5.24 5.84
CA PRO A 19 -11.99 -4.47 7.06
C PRO A 19 -10.80 -3.54 7.28
N ARG A 20 -11.08 -2.34 7.78
CA ARG A 20 -10.03 -1.44 8.27
C ARG A 20 -9.39 -2.08 9.51
N PRO A 21 -8.06 -2.24 9.56
CA PRO A 21 -7.39 -2.75 10.74
C PRO A 21 -7.40 -1.71 11.87
N ASP A 22 -7.44 -2.19 13.12
CA ASP A 22 -7.34 -1.33 14.31
C ASP A 22 -5.89 -0.89 14.57
N VAL A 23 -4.94 -1.75 14.23
CA VAL A 23 -3.49 -1.55 14.36
C VAL A 23 -2.77 -2.23 13.20
N ILE A 24 -1.67 -1.64 12.73
CA ILE A 24 -0.75 -2.27 11.79
C ILE A 24 0.54 -2.55 12.53
N ASP A 25 0.71 -3.80 12.97
CA ASP A 25 1.86 -4.20 13.77
C ASP A 25 3.16 -4.13 12.96
N GLY A 26 4.19 -3.61 13.61
CA GLY A 26 5.52 -3.48 13.04
C GLY A 26 6.53 -4.22 13.89
N CYS A 27 7.56 -4.73 13.23
CA CYS A 27 8.73 -5.24 13.92
C CYS A 27 9.35 -4.11 14.78
N PRO A 28 9.53 -4.29 16.11
CA PRO A 28 9.89 -3.20 17.04
C PRO A 28 11.22 -2.50 16.73
N HIS A 29 12.13 -3.18 16.05
CA HIS A 29 13.43 -2.62 15.64
C HIS A 29 13.41 -2.04 14.22
N CYS A 30 12.36 -2.26 13.44
CA CYS A 30 12.23 -1.80 12.06
C CYS A 30 11.21 -0.67 11.90
N VAL A 31 10.19 -0.61 12.75
CA VAL A 31 9.04 0.30 12.64
C VAL A 31 8.81 0.93 14.01
N ALA A 32 8.74 2.26 14.06
CA ALA A 32 8.44 2.93 15.33
C ALA A 32 6.97 2.71 15.74
N PRO A 33 6.65 2.65 17.04
CA PRO A 33 5.32 2.26 17.53
C PRO A 33 4.14 3.03 16.93
N ASP A 34 4.33 4.32 16.64
CA ASP A 34 3.26 5.19 16.12
C ASP A 34 3.18 5.22 14.58
N GLU A 35 4.10 4.57 13.86
CA GLU A 35 4.10 4.64 12.40
C GLU A 35 2.86 3.97 11.80
N GLY A 36 2.42 2.84 12.36
CA GLY A 36 1.20 2.15 11.91
C GLY A 36 -0.04 3.02 12.09
N ARG A 37 -0.14 3.72 13.22
CA ARG A 37 -1.25 4.62 13.52
C ARG A 37 -1.38 5.76 12.50
N ARG A 38 -0.26 6.35 12.08
CA ARG A 38 -0.25 7.43 11.07
C ARG A 38 -0.87 7.02 9.72
N LEU A 39 -0.82 5.73 9.36
CA LEU A 39 -1.43 5.21 8.14
C LEU A 39 -2.95 5.02 8.28
N LEU A 40 -3.45 4.98 9.51
CA LEU A 40 -4.86 4.80 9.83
C LEU A 40 -5.55 6.11 10.21
N ASP A 41 -4.82 7.12 10.68
CA ASP A 41 -5.41 8.39 11.12
C ASP A 41 -6.12 9.14 9.98
N GLU A 42 -5.70 8.94 8.73
CA GLU A 42 -6.29 9.58 7.55
C GLU A 42 -7.12 8.60 6.70
N PRO A 43 -8.12 9.10 5.93
CA PRO A 43 -8.77 8.31 4.90
C PRO A 43 -7.72 7.74 3.92
N ILE A 44 -7.86 6.47 3.54
CA ILE A 44 -6.90 5.78 2.68
C ILE A 44 -6.57 6.53 1.38
N ARG A 45 -7.56 7.21 0.78
CA ARG A 45 -7.41 8.00 -0.45
C ARG A 45 -6.54 9.26 -0.26
N SER A 46 -6.42 9.74 0.98
CA SER A 46 -5.64 10.94 1.34
C SER A 46 -4.17 10.61 1.63
N LEU A 47 -3.81 9.33 1.77
CA LEU A 47 -2.43 8.93 2.05
C LEU A 47 -1.51 9.33 0.90
N THR A 48 -0.43 10.04 1.24
CA THR A 48 0.56 10.51 0.27
C THR A 48 1.52 9.39 -0.14
N PRO A 49 2.17 9.50 -1.31
CA PRO A 49 3.26 8.59 -1.69
C PRO A 49 4.35 8.53 -0.62
N GLU A 50 4.70 9.64 0.01
CA GLU A 50 5.74 9.69 1.04
C GLU A 50 5.36 8.90 2.29
N ALA A 51 4.10 9.01 2.72
CA ALA A 51 3.58 8.25 3.86
C ALA A 51 3.59 6.74 3.57
N LEU A 52 3.20 6.35 2.35
CA LEU A 52 3.10 4.94 1.96
C LEU A 52 4.43 4.32 1.51
N ALA A 53 5.43 5.10 1.10
CA ALA A 53 6.68 4.58 0.55
C ALA A 53 7.41 3.68 1.54
N ARG A 54 7.43 4.09 2.81
CA ARG A 54 8.07 3.32 3.87
C ARG A 54 7.28 2.07 4.26
N TYR A 55 5.95 2.14 4.24
CA TYR A 55 5.10 0.96 4.43
C TYR A 55 5.31 -0.04 3.30
N ALA A 56 5.20 0.41 2.04
CA ALA A 56 5.47 -0.36 0.84
C ALA A 56 6.84 -1.04 0.91
N ALA A 57 7.86 -0.35 1.47
CA ALA A 57 9.21 -0.85 1.74
C ALA A 57 9.26 -2.15 2.55
N LYS A 58 8.33 -2.32 3.49
CA LYS A 58 8.38 -3.28 4.59
C LYS A 58 7.13 -4.17 4.68
N ALA A 59 6.14 -3.90 3.82
CA ALA A 59 4.85 -4.56 3.81
C ALA A 59 4.99 -6.08 3.81
N MET A 60 4.31 -6.73 4.75
CA MET A 60 4.28 -8.18 4.93
C MET A 60 5.65 -8.82 5.27
N SER A 61 6.74 -8.06 5.41
CA SER A 61 8.04 -8.59 5.86
C SER A 61 8.33 -8.18 7.30
N THR A 62 8.26 -6.88 7.57
CA THR A 62 8.57 -6.29 8.89
C THR A 62 7.49 -5.30 9.34
N TRP A 63 6.45 -5.09 8.52
CA TRP A 63 5.36 -4.19 8.83
C TRP A 63 4.04 -4.67 8.20
N GLY A 64 3.06 -4.95 9.06
CA GLY A 64 1.74 -5.43 8.72
C GLY A 64 1.70 -6.87 8.22
N GLY A 65 0.51 -7.45 8.26
CA GLY A 65 0.18 -8.74 7.65
C GLY A 65 -0.45 -8.61 6.27
N VAL A 66 -0.96 -9.73 5.75
CA VAL A 66 -1.62 -9.78 4.44
C VAL A 66 -2.90 -8.93 4.43
N ASP A 67 -3.66 -8.90 5.53
CA ASP A 67 -4.92 -8.15 5.58
C ASP A 67 -4.69 -6.64 5.68
N ASP A 68 -3.67 -6.19 6.43
CA ASP A 68 -3.23 -4.78 6.42
C ASP A 68 -2.79 -4.35 5.01
N PHE A 69 -2.07 -5.25 4.33
CA PHE A 69 -1.61 -4.99 2.98
C PHE A 69 -2.78 -4.88 2.02
N ARG A 70 -3.76 -5.80 2.08
CA ARG A 70 -4.99 -5.73 1.29
C ARG A 70 -5.78 -4.45 1.56
N TYR A 71 -5.83 -4.00 2.80
CA TYR A 71 -6.48 -2.73 3.15
C TYR A 71 -5.79 -1.55 2.44
N LEU A 72 -4.46 -1.49 2.44
CA LEU A 72 -3.68 -0.38 1.84
C LEU A 72 -3.45 -0.51 0.32
N LEU A 73 -3.68 -1.70 -0.24
CA LEU A 73 -3.41 -2.04 -1.64
C LEU A 73 -4.09 -1.15 -2.69
N PRO A 74 -5.38 -0.75 -2.59
CA PRO A 74 -6.00 0.07 -3.63
C PRO A 74 -5.29 1.42 -3.80
N ARG A 75 -4.80 2.02 -2.71
CA ARG A 75 -4.03 3.27 -2.77
C ARG A 75 -2.62 3.07 -3.32
N LEU A 76 -1.95 1.98 -2.93
CA LEU A 76 -0.63 1.64 -3.47
C LEU A 76 -0.67 1.46 -5.00
N LEU A 77 -1.70 0.76 -5.51
CA LEU A 77 -1.90 0.53 -6.94
C LEU A 77 -2.29 1.82 -7.69
N GLU A 78 -3.16 2.65 -7.12
CA GLU A 78 -3.52 3.95 -7.69
C GLU A 78 -2.28 4.83 -7.90
N LEU A 79 -1.45 4.97 -6.87
CA LEU A 79 -0.22 5.78 -6.91
C LEU A 79 0.81 5.20 -7.88
N ALA A 80 0.93 3.87 -7.95
CA ALA A 80 1.82 3.19 -8.88
C ALA A 80 1.41 3.44 -10.35
N ALA A 81 0.11 3.35 -10.64
CA ALA A 81 -0.44 3.63 -11.96
C ALA A 81 -0.28 5.10 -12.37
N GLY A 82 -0.36 6.03 -11.41
CA GLY A 82 -0.17 7.46 -11.64
C GLY A 82 1.29 7.89 -11.87
N ARG A 83 2.28 7.02 -11.61
CA ARG A 83 3.71 7.38 -11.52
C ARG A 83 3.98 8.50 -10.50
N GLU A 84 3.16 8.59 -9.47
CA GLU A 84 3.18 9.68 -8.48
C GLU A 84 4.26 9.47 -7.40
N TRP A 85 4.96 8.34 -7.41
CA TRP A 85 6.06 8.03 -6.52
C TRP A 85 7.32 8.84 -6.84
N ARG A 86 7.64 9.84 -6.01
CA ARG A 86 8.86 10.68 -6.14
C ARG A 86 9.80 10.60 -4.92
N SER A 87 9.61 9.62 -4.04
CA SER A 87 10.42 9.46 -2.83
C SER A 87 11.80 8.88 -3.12
N SER A 88 12.83 9.34 -2.39
CA SER A 88 14.20 8.81 -2.44
C SER A 88 14.33 7.36 -1.95
N TYR A 89 13.30 6.81 -1.30
CA TYR A 89 13.18 5.38 -0.99
C TYR A 89 12.76 4.53 -2.21
N TRP A 90 12.46 5.18 -3.35
CA TRP A 90 11.76 4.57 -4.48
C TRP A 90 12.39 4.97 -5.84
N SER A 91 13.70 4.82 -5.98
CA SER A 91 14.40 4.85 -7.28
C SER A 91 14.51 3.42 -7.83
N GLY A 92 13.98 3.15 -9.02
CA GLY A 92 14.17 1.88 -9.76
C GLY A 92 13.44 0.62 -9.23
N ALA A 93 13.18 0.51 -7.92
CA ALA A 93 12.59 -0.68 -7.28
C ALA A 93 11.07 -0.85 -7.48
N ALA A 94 10.38 0.13 -8.08
CA ALA A 94 8.93 0.20 -8.18
C ALA A 94 8.28 -0.98 -8.92
N ALA A 95 8.84 -1.32 -10.08
CA ALA A 95 8.32 -2.39 -10.92
C ALA A 95 8.59 -3.76 -10.30
N GLY A 96 9.83 -4.01 -9.88
CA GLY A 96 10.20 -5.30 -9.27
C GLY A 96 9.49 -5.61 -7.96
N ARG A 97 8.99 -4.58 -7.25
CA ARG A 97 8.22 -4.80 -6.03
C ARG A 97 6.73 -5.01 -6.27
N LEU A 98 6.17 -4.50 -7.37
CA LEU A 98 4.81 -4.84 -7.79
C LEU A 98 4.73 -6.33 -8.13
N ASP A 99 5.71 -6.84 -8.88
CA ASP A 99 5.81 -8.26 -9.20
C ASP A 99 5.93 -9.10 -7.92
N ALA A 100 6.79 -8.70 -6.98
CA ALA A 100 6.91 -9.37 -5.68
C ALA A 100 5.62 -9.33 -4.83
N TRP A 101 4.79 -8.28 -4.96
CA TRP A 101 3.48 -8.23 -4.32
C TRP A 101 2.50 -9.19 -4.95
N LEU A 102 2.46 -9.25 -6.28
CA LEU A 102 1.58 -10.15 -7.02
C LEU A 102 1.93 -11.62 -6.72
N GLU A 103 3.21 -11.98 -6.73
CA GLU A 103 3.67 -13.33 -6.35
C GLU A 103 3.23 -13.70 -4.92
N ARG A 104 3.45 -12.80 -3.95
CA ARG A 104 3.10 -13.04 -2.53
C ARG A 104 1.60 -13.11 -2.29
N LEU A 105 0.79 -12.51 -3.17
CA LEU A 105 -0.66 -12.58 -3.13
C LEU A 105 -1.23 -13.75 -3.94
N GLY A 106 -0.41 -14.50 -4.68
CA GLY A 106 -0.86 -15.55 -5.59
C GLY A 106 -1.59 -15.02 -6.83
N LEU A 107 -1.26 -13.80 -7.26
CA LEU A 107 -1.87 -13.08 -8.37
C LEU A 107 -0.93 -12.89 -9.57
N GLY A 108 0.26 -13.50 -9.54
CA GLY A 108 1.31 -13.43 -10.56
C GLY A 108 1.52 -14.75 -11.29
#